data_AF-A0A3A8WJY6-F1
#
_entry.id   AF-A0A3A8WJY6-F1
#
_cell.length_a   1.000
_cell.length_b   1.000
_cell.length_c   1.000
_cell.angle_alpha   90.00
_cell.angle_beta   90.00
_cell.angle_gamma   90.00
#
_symmetry.space_group_name_H-M   'P 1'
#
loop_
_entity.id
_entity.type
_entity.pdbx_description
1 polymer ?
#
loop_
_entity_poly.entity_id
_entity_poly.type
_entity_poly.pdbx_seq_one_letter_code
_entity_poly.pdbx_strand_id
1 'polypeptide(L)'
;MKRKEHSEKERELLKKVRTEYEMFRYRMLLCPAQEVYNSCRVICFYECLYEYFQYCEKINRDFINVSYKKEWVLAKLWEIYLENEYLKADTWDEIEYILNAYVKDFMDRQKPQEEER
;
A
#
# COMPACT_ATOMS: atom_id res chain seq x y z
N MET A 1 -15.85 -18.44 -0.75
CA MET A 1 -15.18 -18.68 0.56
C MET A 1 -15.51 -17.50 1.48
N LYS A 2 -16.03 -17.75 2.69
CA LYS A 2 -16.30 -16.68 3.67
C LYS A 2 -15.00 -16.41 4.43
N ARG A 3 -14.45 -15.20 4.30
CA ARG A 3 -13.26 -14.75 5.04
C ARG A 3 -13.53 -14.77 6.55
N LYS A 4 -12.51 -15.09 7.36
CA LYS A 4 -12.54 -15.00 8.83
C LYS A 4 -12.89 -13.57 9.26
N GLU A 5 -13.44 -13.41 10.47
CA GLU A 5 -13.66 -12.08 11.06
C GLU A 5 -12.33 -11.32 11.15
N HIS A 6 -12.22 -10.25 10.35
CA HIS A 6 -11.10 -9.32 10.41
C HIS A 6 -11.14 -8.54 11.73
N SER A 7 -9.97 -8.24 12.28
CA SER A 7 -9.88 -7.33 13.43
C SER A 7 -10.44 -5.94 13.07
N GLU A 8 -10.90 -5.16 14.06
CA GLU A 8 -11.40 -3.81 13.80
C GLU A 8 -10.39 -2.92 13.06
N LYS A 9 -9.11 -3.01 13.44
CA LYS A 9 -8.01 -2.28 12.77
C LYS A 9 -7.86 -2.68 11.30
N GLU A 10 -7.95 -3.97 11.02
CA GLU A 10 -7.84 -4.50 9.66
C GLU A 10 -9.04 -4.07 8.81
N ARG A 11 -10.26 -4.12 9.37
CA ARG A 11 -11.47 -3.62 8.68
C ARG A 11 -11.34 -2.14 8.33
N GLU A 12 -10.85 -1.32 9.26
CA GLU A 12 -10.66 0.11 9.04
C GLU A 12 -9.60 0.37 7.97
N LEU A 13 -8.47 -0.34 8.03
CA LEU A 13 -7.43 -0.29 7.00
C LEU A 13 -8.00 -0.63 5.60
N LEU A 14 -8.73 -1.75 5.48
CA LEU A 14 -9.30 -2.19 4.20
C LEU A 14 -10.32 -1.20 3.65
N LYS A 15 -11.09 -0.52 4.51
CA LYS A 15 -12.03 0.53 4.11
C LYS A 15 -11.28 1.73 3.51
N LYS A 16 -10.17 2.14 4.13
CA LYS A 16 -9.34 3.26 3.65
C LYS A 16 -8.66 2.92 2.32
N VAL A 17 -8.05 1.73 2.23
CA VAL A 17 -7.45 1.22 0.98
C VAL A 17 -8.48 1.22 -0.15
N ARG A 18 -9.70 0.74 0.10
CA ARG A 18 -10.79 0.77 -0.89
C ARG A 18 -11.13 2.20 -1.31
N THR A 19 -11.33 3.10 -0.36
CA THR A 19 -11.68 4.49 -0.64
C THR A 19 -10.61 5.17 -1.50
N GLU A 20 -9.35 4.97 -1.15
CA GLU A 20 -8.20 5.52 -1.88
C GLU A 20 -8.10 4.95 -3.30
N TYR A 21 -8.23 3.63 -3.45
CA TYR A 21 -8.23 2.98 -4.76
C TYR A 21 -9.38 3.49 -5.65
N GLU A 22 -10.59 3.60 -5.11
CA GLU A 22 -11.74 4.12 -5.86
C GLU A 22 -11.52 5.57 -6.30
N MET A 23 -10.94 6.41 -5.44
CA MET A 23 -10.55 7.78 -5.79
C MET A 23 -9.48 7.82 -6.87
N PHE A 24 -8.44 6.99 -6.77
CA PHE A 24 -7.38 6.87 -7.77
C PHE A 24 -7.97 6.44 -9.12
N ARG A 25 -8.76 5.38 -9.13
CA ARG A 25 -9.40 4.86 -10.34
C ARG A 25 -10.32 5.90 -10.99
N TYR A 26 -11.14 6.59 -10.20
CA TYR A 26 -11.99 7.66 -10.72
C TYR A 26 -11.16 8.78 -11.37
N ARG A 27 -10.05 9.19 -10.76
CA ARG A 27 -9.13 10.19 -11.34
C ARG A 27 -8.54 9.70 -12.67
N MET A 28 -8.04 8.46 -12.72
CA MET A 28 -7.45 7.90 -13.94
C MET A 28 -8.47 7.80 -15.09
N LEU A 29 -9.73 7.47 -14.80
CA LEU A 29 -10.80 7.42 -15.81
C LEU A 29 -11.19 8.79 -16.37
N LEU A 30 -10.90 9.88 -15.66
CA LEU A 30 -11.14 11.24 -16.13
C LEU A 30 -9.96 11.84 -16.90
N CYS A 31 -8.80 11.20 -16.86
CA CYS A 31 -7.60 11.67 -17.54
C CYS A 31 -7.66 11.41 -19.05
N PRO A 32 -7.01 12.26 -19.88
CA PRO A 32 -6.78 11.97 -21.29
C PRO A 32 -5.98 10.68 -21.47
N ALA A 33 -6.17 10.00 -22.61
CA ALA A 33 -5.50 8.74 -22.92
C ALA A 33 -3.96 8.80 -22.78
N GLN A 34 -3.34 9.94 -23.10
CA GLN A 34 -1.89 10.13 -22.96
C GLN A 34 -1.45 10.12 -21.49
N GLU A 35 -2.21 10.74 -20.59
CA GLU A 35 -1.90 10.73 -19.15
C GLU A 35 -2.08 9.32 -18.58
N VAL A 36 -3.16 8.62 -18.96
CA VAL A 36 -3.37 7.22 -18.58
C VAL A 36 -2.20 6.34 -19.03
N TYR A 37 -1.73 6.53 -20.27
CA TYR A 37 -0.57 5.82 -20.80
C TYR A 37 0.70 6.10 -19.97
N ASN A 38 0.96 7.36 -19.64
CA ASN A 38 2.10 7.77 -18.82
C ASN A 38 2.01 7.22 -17.39
N SER A 39 0.79 7.01 -16.88
CA SER A 39 0.52 6.47 -15.55
C SER A 39 0.42 4.93 -15.51
N CYS A 40 0.69 4.21 -16.61
CA CYS A 40 0.47 2.77 -16.69
C CYS A 40 1.14 1.97 -15.54
N ARG A 41 2.33 2.37 -15.11
CA ARG A 41 3.06 1.70 -14.02
C ARG A 41 2.38 1.90 -12.67
N VAL A 42 1.95 3.13 -12.35
CA VAL A 42 1.24 3.39 -11.08
C VAL A 42 -0.17 2.78 -11.09
N ILE A 43 -0.82 2.73 -12.25
CA ILE A 43 -2.09 2.01 -12.43
C ILE A 43 -1.89 0.53 -12.11
N CYS A 44 -0.90 -0.12 -12.75
CA CYS A 44 -0.58 -1.52 -12.48
C CYS A 44 -0.32 -1.77 -10.99
N PHE A 45 0.51 -0.92 -10.36
CA PHE A 45 0.81 -1.01 -8.95
C PHE A 45 -0.45 -0.95 -8.05
N TYR A 46 -1.33 0.03 -8.29
CA TYR A 46 -2.56 0.19 -7.50
C TYR A 46 -3.51 -0.99 -7.69
N GLU A 47 -3.65 -1.51 -8.91
CA GLU A 47 -4.47 -2.70 -9.18
C GLU A 47 -3.93 -3.93 -8.45
N CYS A 48 -2.63 -4.21 -8.54
CA CYS A 48 -2.00 -5.36 -7.87
C CYS A 48 -2.14 -5.29 -6.34
N LEU A 49 -1.88 -4.13 -5.74
CA LEU A 49 -2.03 -3.96 -4.29
C LEU A 49 -3.49 -4.07 -3.86
N TYR A 50 -4.42 -3.47 -4.60
CA TYR A 50 -5.84 -3.55 -4.29
C TYR A 50 -6.34 -4.99 -4.37
N GLU A 51 -5.93 -5.75 -5.40
CA GLU A 51 -6.21 -7.18 -5.52
C GLU A 51 -5.67 -7.96 -4.33
N TYR A 52 -4.41 -7.71 -3.93
CA TYR A 52 -3.82 -8.33 -2.74
C TYR A 52 -4.66 -8.03 -1.48
N PHE A 53 -5.02 -6.77 -1.21
CA PHE A 53 -5.84 -6.44 -0.03
C PHE A 53 -7.27 -7.05 -0.12
N GLN A 54 -7.80 -7.19 -1.33
CA GLN A 54 -9.10 -7.78 -1.58
C GLN A 54 -9.13 -9.31 -1.45
N TYR A 55 -8.02 -10.02 -1.67
CA TYR A 55 -8.02 -11.48 -1.70
C TYR A 55 -7.07 -12.18 -0.73
N CYS A 56 -5.97 -11.54 -0.29
CA CYS A 56 -5.06 -12.10 0.71
C CYS A 56 -5.81 -12.49 1.99
N GLU A 57 -5.61 -13.73 2.46
CA GLU A 57 -6.31 -14.23 3.65
C GLU A 57 -5.77 -13.65 4.95
N LYS A 58 -4.51 -13.23 4.95
CA LYS A 58 -3.80 -12.78 6.15
C LYS A 58 -2.77 -11.72 5.80
N ILE A 59 -3.11 -10.48 6.08
CA ILE A 59 -2.18 -9.35 5.96
C ILE A 59 -1.25 -9.35 7.18
N ASN A 60 0.00 -8.94 6.98
CA ASN A 60 0.97 -8.73 8.04
C ASN A 60 0.39 -7.85 9.18
N ARG A 61 0.46 -8.35 10.42
CA ARG A 61 -0.08 -7.66 11.61
C ARG A 61 0.67 -6.37 11.95
N ASP A 62 1.98 -6.33 11.75
CA ASP A 62 2.78 -5.13 12.02
C ASP A 62 2.41 -4.03 11.04
N PHE A 63 2.23 -4.40 9.76
CA PHE A 63 1.68 -3.49 8.76
C PHE A 63 0.31 -2.94 9.17
N ILE A 64 -0.63 -3.80 9.57
CA ILE A 64 -1.95 -3.35 10.05
C ILE A 64 -1.81 -2.35 11.20
N ASN A 65 -0.95 -2.62 12.17
CA ASN A 65 -0.77 -1.79 13.35
C ASN A 65 -0.19 -0.40 13.04
N VAL A 66 0.74 -0.30 12.08
CA VAL A 66 1.31 1.01 11.70
C VAL A 66 0.40 1.78 10.74
N SER A 67 -0.40 1.07 9.92
CA SER A 67 -1.16 1.66 8.81
C SER A 67 -2.61 2.02 9.15
N TYR A 68 -3.29 1.35 10.09
CA TYR A 68 -4.74 1.53 10.27
C TYR A 68 -5.19 2.97 10.60
N LYS A 69 -4.31 3.76 11.23
CA LYS A 69 -4.55 5.18 11.54
C LYS A 69 -4.06 6.15 10.45
N LYS A 70 -3.40 5.64 9.41
CA LYS A 70 -2.85 6.46 8.33
C LYS A 70 -3.87 6.59 7.20
N GLU A 71 -3.89 7.77 6.62
CA GLU A 71 -4.54 8.01 5.33
C GLU A 71 -3.54 7.81 4.19
N TRP A 72 -4.06 7.60 2.99
CA TRP A 72 -3.28 7.46 1.76
C TRP A 72 -2.23 6.34 1.84
N VAL A 73 -2.69 5.13 2.16
CA VAL A 73 -1.84 3.95 2.37
C VAL A 73 -1.24 3.48 1.05
N LEU A 74 -2.03 3.39 -0.03
CA LEU A 74 -1.53 2.96 -1.34
C LEU A 74 -0.50 3.96 -1.90
N ALA A 75 -0.73 5.26 -1.73
CA ALA A 75 0.20 6.30 -2.13
C ALA A 75 1.54 6.18 -1.39
N LYS A 76 1.52 5.91 -0.08
CA LYS A 76 2.76 5.70 0.69
C LYS A 76 3.49 4.42 0.30
N LEU A 77 2.77 3.35 0.02
CA LEU A 77 3.38 2.13 -0.50
C LEU A 77 4.02 2.36 -1.87
N TRP A 78 3.40 3.22 -2.69
CA TRP A 78 3.97 3.64 -3.97
C TRP A 78 5.26 4.46 -3.78
N GLU A 79 5.31 5.37 -2.80
CA GLU A 79 6.53 6.10 -2.44
C GLU A 79 7.66 5.13 -2.06
N ILE A 80 7.39 4.18 -1.16
CA ILE A 80 8.35 3.13 -0.78
C ILE A 80 8.82 2.33 -2.00
N TYR A 81 7.90 1.95 -2.87
CA TYR A 81 8.22 1.23 -4.11
C TYR A 81 9.16 2.04 -5.02
N LEU A 82 8.95 3.35 -5.15
CA LEU A 82 9.80 4.22 -5.95
C LEU A 82 11.19 4.46 -5.34
N GLU A 83 11.28 4.51 -4.01
CA GLU A 83 12.54 4.72 -3.28
C GLU A 83 13.44 3.47 -3.26
N ASN A 84 12.89 2.30 -3.56
CA ASN A 84 13.59 1.02 -3.43
C ASN A 84 13.59 0.25 -4.75
N GLU A 85 14.68 0.37 -5.53
CA GLU A 85 14.80 -0.23 -6.87
C GLU A 85 14.65 -1.76 -6.91
N TYR A 86 14.90 -2.45 -5.79
CA TYR A 86 14.77 -3.91 -5.70
C TYR A 86 13.32 -4.39 -5.51
N LEU A 87 12.39 -3.48 -5.18
CA LEU A 87 10.99 -3.84 -4.94
C LEU A 87 10.23 -4.05 -6.26
N LYS A 88 9.35 -5.03 -6.23
CA LYS A 88 8.44 -5.42 -7.32
C LYS A 88 7.04 -5.58 -6.75
N ALA A 89 6.03 -5.69 -7.62
CA ALA A 89 4.64 -5.81 -7.20
C ALA A 89 3.86 -6.82 -8.06
N ASP A 90 4.57 -7.71 -8.76
CA ASP A 90 3.97 -8.62 -9.74
C ASP A 90 3.41 -9.88 -9.05
N THR A 91 3.87 -10.18 -7.84
CA THR A 91 3.45 -11.33 -7.02
C THR A 91 3.06 -10.92 -5.60
N TRP A 92 2.29 -11.76 -4.90
CA TRP A 92 1.92 -11.50 -3.50
C TRP A 92 3.13 -11.44 -2.56
N ASP A 93 4.14 -12.29 -2.76
CA ASP A 93 5.36 -12.26 -1.96
C ASP A 93 6.14 -10.95 -2.12
N GLU A 94 6.16 -10.39 -3.34
CA GLU A 94 6.78 -9.10 -3.60
C GLU A 94 5.98 -7.94 -2.96
N ILE A 95 4.66 -8.02 -2.96
CA ILE A 95 3.80 -7.06 -2.24
C ILE A 95 4.10 -7.11 -0.74
N GLU A 96 4.26 -8.29 -0.15
CA GLU A 96 4.68 -8.43 1.26
C GLU A 96 6.02 -7.76 1.53
N TYR A 97 6.99 -7.82 0.60
CA TYR A 97 8.25 -7.07 0.74
C TYR A 97 8.04 -5.56 0.77
N ILE A 98 7.12 -5.02 -0.02
CA ILE A 98 6.75 -3.59 0.04
C ILE A 98 6.11 -3.26 1.39
N LEU A 99 5.19 -4.09 1.90
CA LEU A 99 4.58 -3.88 3.22
C LEU A 99 5.62 -3.90 4.35
N ASN A 100 6.57 -4.84 4.29
CA ASN A 100 7.66 -4.95 5.26
C ASN A 100 8.62 -3.76 5.18
N ALA A 101 8.96 -3.30 3.98
CA ALA A 101 9.76 -2.10 3.77
C ALA A 101 9.09 -0.85 4.36
N TYR A 102 7.77 -0.72 4.18
CA TYR A 102 6.98 0.36 4.79
C TYR A 102 7.01 0.32 6.32
N VAL A 103 6.84 -0.87 6.92
CA VAL A 103 6.94 -1.03 8.38
C VAL A 103 8.34 -0.63 8.87
N LYS A 104 9.39 -1.08 8.19
CA LYS A 104 10.77 -0.76 8.53
C LYS A 104 11.02 0.75 8.47
N ASP A 105 10.66 1.40 7.36
CA ASP A 105 10.78 2.85 7.18
C ASP A 105 10.04 3.62 8.28
N PHE A 106 8.81 3.22 8.60
CA PHE A 106 8.03 3.82 9.69
C PHE A 106 8.73 3.71 11.05
N MET A 107 9.32 2.56 11.35
CA MET A 107 10.03 2.34 12.62
C MET A 107 11.35 3.11 12.67
N ASP A 108 12.09 3.18 11.57
CA ASP A 108 13.35 3.92 11.50
C ASP A 108 13.13 5.43 11.63
N ARG A 109 12.04 5.98 11.06
CA ARG A 109 11.66 7.40 11.24
C ARG A 109 11.17 7.76 12.66
N GLN A 110 10.89 6.77 13.51
CA GLN A 110 10.51 7.01 14.91
C GLN A 110 11.67 6.90 15.89
N LYS A 111 12.84 6.42 15.47
CA LYS A 111 14.03 6.47 16.32
C LYS A 111 14.41 7.95 16.54
N PRO A 112 14.73 8.37 17.78
CA PRO A 112 15.38 9.66 17.99
C PRO A 112 16.59 9.71 17.06
N GLN A 113 16.78 10.83 16.35
CA GLN A 113 18.09 11.13 15.78
C GLN A 113 19.05 11.19 16.97
N GLU A 114 19.80 10.11 17.22
CA GLU A 114 20.95 10.18 18.11
C GLU A 114 21.90 11.20 17.47
N GLU A 115 21.98 12.36 18.09
CA GLU A 115 22.90 13.44 17.74
C GLU A 115 24.30 12.85 17.56
N GLU A 116 24.81 12.90 16.32
CA GLU A 116 26.24 12.74 16.06
C GLU A 116 26.99 13.80 16.89
N ARG A 117 27.63 13.35 17.97
CA ARG A 117 28.61 14.12 18.76
C ARG A 117 30.02 13.82 18.27
#